data_AF-A0A1I3QH16-F1
#
_entry.id   AF-A0A1I3QH16-F1
#
_cell.length_a   1.000
_cell.length_b   1.000
_cell.length_c   1.000
_cell.angle_alpha   90.00
_cell.angle_beta   90.00
_cell.angle_gamma   90.00
#
_symmetry.space_group_name_H-M   'P 1'
#
loop_
_entity.id
_entity.type
_entity.pdbx_description
1 polymer ?
#
loop_
_entity_poly.entity_id
_entity_poly.type
_entity_poly.pdbx_seq_one_letter_code
_entity_poly.pdbx_strand_id
1 'polypeptide(L)'
;MSKRPSIADAMREAGGSTRATTVPTAVNTAVAPQAEPQPQPKATAKQPSRAGTKAITGHYPPQVRYQLKLLAAEQGRTMEDMLAEGLNRLFAAYNKPEIAPASRGDA
;
A
#
# COMPACT_ATOMS: atom_id res chain seq x y z
N MET A 1 -5.07 -1.44 50.81
CA MET A 1 -5.42 -0.34 49.89
C MET A 1 -5.59 -0.91 48.49
N SER A 2 -6.83 -1.12 48.06
CA SER A 2 -7.15 -1.71 46.76
C SER A 2 -6.93 -0.68 45.66
N LYS A 3 -5.92 -0.89 44.81
CA LYS A 3 -5.64 -0.02 43.66
C LYS A 3 -6.71 -0.29 42.60
N ARG A 4 -7.59 0.68 42.36
CA ARG A 4 -8.55 0.65 41.26
C ARG A 4 -7.77 0.61 39.93
N PRO A 5 -8.15 -0.26 38.98
CA PRO A 5 -7.50 -0.28 37.66
C PRO A 5 -7.67 1.07 36.97
N SER A 6 -6.62 1.50 36.26
CA SER A 6 -6.58 2.79 35.58
C SER A 6 -7.56 2.79 34.39
N ILE A 7 -8.25 3.92 34.17
CA ILE A 7 -9.08 4.15 32.97
C ILE A 7 -8.28 3.92 31.68
N ALA A 8 -6.97 4.17 31.73
CA ALA A 8 -6.07 3.92 30.60
C ALA A 8 -5.99 2.42 30.22
N ASP A 9 -6.12 1.50 31.19
CA ASP A 9 -6.10 0.06 30.93
C ASP A 9 -7.42 -0.39 30.26
N ALA A 10 -8.56 0.13 30.71
CA ALA A 10 -9.86 -0.17 30.13
C ALA A 10 -9.99 0.32 28.67
N MET A 11 -9.40 1.47 28.34
CA MET A 11 -9.42 1.99 26.96
C MET A 11 -8.52 1.20 26.02
N ARG A 12 -7.44 0.56 26.53
CA ARG A 12 -6.57 -0.29 25.72
C ARG A 12 -7.25 -1.60 25.32
N GLU A 13 -8.04 -2.18 26.22
CA GLU A 13 -8.74 -3.45 25.98
C GLU A 13 -9.93 -3.30 25.02
N ALA A 14 -10.71 -2.22 25.15
CA ALA A 14 -11.82 -1.93 24.25
C ALA A 14 -11.39 -1.56 22.82
N GLY A 15 -10.15 -1.08 22.65
CA GLY A 15 -9.64 -0.58 21.37
C GLY A 15 -9.09 -1.63 20.41
N GLY A 16 -9.06 -2.91 20.78
CA GLY A 16 -8.64 -4.02 19.89
C GLY A 16 -7.25 -3.84 19.23
N SER A 17 -6.41 -2.95 19.77
CA SER A 17 -5.17 -2.54 19.13
C SER A 17 -4.00 -3.34 19.69
N THR A 18 -3.63 -4.41 18.99
CA THR A 18 -2.46 -5.25 19.29
C THR A 18 -1.13 -4.59 18.90
N ARG A 19 -1.12 -3.29 18.54
CA ARG A 19 0.10 -2.57 18.21
C ARG A 19 0.58 -1.74 19.39
N ALA A 20 0.99 -2.42 20.45
CA ALA A 20 1.76 -1.81 21.53
C ALA A 20 2.88 -2.75 21.99
N THR A 21 3.89 -2.96 21.13
CA THR A 21 5.17 -3.47 21.61
C THR A 21 5.89 -2.32 22.31
N THR A 22 5.85 -2.36 23.64
CA THR A 22 6.77 -1.63 24.51
C THR A 22 8.17 -2.19 24.28
N VAL A 23 9.10 -1.36 23.79
CA VAL A 23 10.53 -1.65 23.83
C VAL A 23 11.08 -1.12 25.16
N PRO A 24 11.46 -1.97 26.12
CA PRO A 24 12.26 -1.51 27.25
C PRO A 24 13.71 -1.37 26.78
N THR A 25 14.21 -0.14 26.83
CA THR A 25 15.63 0.19 26.77
C THR A 25 16.35 -0.48 27.94
N ALA A 26 17.10 -1.54 27.64
CA ALA A 26 18.15 -2.05 28.52
C ALA A 26 19.44 -2.16 27.71
N VAL A 27 20.24 -1.11 27.82
CA VAL A 27 21.67 -1.11 27.52
C VAL A 27 22.35 -2.10 28.45
N ASN A 28 23.01 -3.14 27.91
CA ASN A 28 24.45 -3.34 28.06
C ASN A 28 24.93 -4.68 27.43
N THR A 29 26.15 -4.61 26.89
CA THR A 29 27.17 -5.65 26.66
C THR A 29 27.37 -6.11 25.23
N ALA A 30 28.51 -5.68 24.69
CA ALA A 30 29.05 -5.98 23.38
C ALA A 30 29.41 -7.47 23.22
N VAL A 31 28.80 -8.12 22.24
CA VAL A 31 29.32 -9.29 21.53
C VAL A 31 28.94 -9.12 20.05
N ALA A 32 29.88 -9.39 19.15
CA ALA A 32 29.80 -9.15 17.71
C ALA A 32 28.51 -9.72 17.07
N PRO A 33 27.83 -9.02 16.14
CA PRO A 33 26.59 -9.53 15.57
C PRO A 33 26.90 -10.61 14.53
N GLN A 34 26.69 -11.87 14.91
CA GLN A 34 26.33 -12.91 13.95
C GLN A 34 25.00 -12.48 13.31
N ALA A 35 24.98 -12.36 11.99
CA ALA A 35 23.81 -11.96 11.24
C ALA A 35 22.67 -12.96 11.47
N GLU A 36 21.69 -12.57 12.30
CA GLU A 36 20.45 -13.31 12.44
C GLU A 36 19.74 -13.37 11.07
N PRO A 37 19.18 -14.53 10.69
CA PRO A 37 18.39 -14.63 9.46
C PRO A 37 17.18 -13.71 9.59
N GLN A 38 17.17 -12.62 8.82
CA GLN A 38 16.06 -11.69 8.75
C GLN A 38 14.76 -12.46 8.44
N PRO A 39 13.64 -12.16 9.14
CA PRO A 39 12.38 -12.81 8.89
C PRO A 39 11.97 -12.56 7.43
N GLN A 40 11.98 -13.62 6.63
CA GLN A 40 11.52 -13.56 5.25
C GLN A 40 10.07 -13.07 5.25
N PRO A 41 9.71 -12.06 4.44
CA PRO A 41 8.35 -11.56 4.39
C PRO A 41 7.42 -12.71 3.99
N LYS A 42 6.50 -13.07 4.89
CA LYS A 42 5.46 -14.06 4.62
C LYS A 42 4.71 -13.64 3.37
N ALA A 43 4.68 -14.51 2.36
CA ALA A 43 3.94 -14.28 1.13
C ALA A 43 2.46 -14.07 1.49
N THR A 44 2.00 -12.83 1.35
CA THR A 44 0.58 -12.50 1.53
C THR A 44 -0.22 -13.19 0.43
N ALA A 45 -1.34 -13.81 0.80
CA ALA A 45 -2.24 -14.44 -0.16
C ALA A 45 -2.62 -13.45 -1.26
N LYS A 46 -2.45 -13.83 -2.53
CA LYS A 46 -2.81 -12.98 -3.68
C LYS A 46 -4.31 -12.72 -3.63
N GLN A 47 -4.69 -11.45 -3.67
CA GLN A 47 -6.10 -11.07 -3.75
C GLN A 47 -6.71 -11.61 -5.06
N PRO A 48 -7.94 -12.15 -5.04
CA PRO A 48 -8.58 -12.72 -6.24
C PRO A 48 -8.76 -11.69 -7.36
N SER A 49 -8.98 -10.41 -7.02
CA SER A 49 -9.06 -9.32 -8.01
C SER A 49 -7.75 -9.06 -8.78
N ARG A 50 -6.62 -9.60 -8.31
CA ARG A 50 -5.31 -9.52 -8.96
C ARG A 50 -4.92 -10.83 -9.66
N ALA A 51 -5.82 -11.80 -9.76
CA ALA A 51 -5.59 -13.00 -10.56
C ALA A 51 -5.45 -12.62 -12.04
N GLY A 52 -4.45 -13.19 -12.72
CA GLY A 52 -4.18 -12.91 -14.13
C GLY A 52 -3.53 -11.55 -14.44
N THR A 53 -3.32 -10.67 -13.45
CA THR A 53 -2.67 -9.37 -13.66
C THR A 53 -1.25 -9.32 -13.09
N LYS A 54 -0.43 -8.41 -13.62
CA LYS A 54 0.92 -8.12 -13.13
C LYS A 54 1.00 -6.64 -12.76
N ALA A 55 1.69 -6.35 -11.65
CA ALA A 55 1.88 -4.97 -11.20
C ALA A 55 2.94 -4.29 -12.09
N ILE A 56 2.58 -3.14 -12.65
CA ILE A 56 3.50 -2.21 -13.30
C ILE A 56 3.72 -1.07 -12.31
N THR A 57 4.92 -0.97 -11.73
CA THR A 57 5.23 0.02 -10.69
C THR A 57 6.42 0.89 -11.10
N GLY A 58 6.33 2.19 -10.78
CA GLY A 58 7.39 3.16 -10.97
C GLY A 58 7.42 4.15 -9.81
N HIS A 59 8.59 4.67 -9.48
CA HIS A 59 8.74 5.73 -8.49
C HIS A 59 8.61 7.08 -9.19
N TYR A 60 7.61 7.85 -8.78
CA TYR A 60 7.34 9.18 -9.32
C TYR A 60 7.32 10.22 -8.19
N PRO A 61 7.64 11.49 -8.48
CA PRO A 61 7.42 12.57 -7.54
C PRO A 61 5.94 12.63 -7.09
N PRO A 62 5.65 13.01 -5.84
CA PRO A 62 4.29 13.04 -5.31
C PRO A 62 3.35 13.95 -6.12
N GLN A 63 3.90 15.02 -6.71
CA GLN A 63 3.15 15.96 -7.55
C GLN A 63 2.52 15.28 -8.78
N VAL A 64 3.20 14.30 -9.38
CA VAL A 64 2.67 13.55 -10.53
C VAL A 64 1.42 12.76 -10.12
N ARG A 65 1.48 12.12 -8.94
CA ARG A 65 0.33 11.38 -8.40
C ARG A 65 -0.84 12.32 -8.09
N TYR A 66 -0.57 13.52 -7.57
CA TYR A 66 -1.62 14.50 -7.28
C TYR A 66 -2.27 15.02 -8.55
N GLN A 67 -1.49 15.35 -9.56
CA GLN A 67 -2.01 15.79 -10.85
C GLN A 67 -2.90 14.71 -11.49
N LEU A 68 -2.45 13.46 -11.47
CA LEU A 68 -3.22 12.34 -12.02
C LEU A 68 -4.54 12.12 -11.24
N LYS A 69 -4.51 12.32 -9.92
CA LYS A 69 -5.70 12.24 -9.05
C LYS A 69 -6.69 13.36 -9.35
N LEU A 70 -6.20 14.58 -9.51
CA LEU A 70 -7.04 15.74 -9.80
C LEU A 70 -7.73 15.54 -11.16
N LEU A 71 -6.97 15.13 -12.17
CA LEU A 71 -7.48 14.87 -13.50
C LEU A 71 -8.53 13.74 -13.55
N ALA A 72 -8.32 12.67 -12.76
CA ALA A 72 -9.32 11.62 -12.59
C ALA A 72 -10.62 12.17 -11.94
N ALA A 73 -10.49 12.99 -10.91
CA ALA A 73 -11.62 13.59 -10.20
C ALA A 73 -12.41 14.58 -11.07
N GLU A 74 -11.72 15.43 -11.84
CA GLU A 74 -12.33 16.36 -12.80
C GLU A 74 -13.17 15.65 -13.86
N GLN A 75 -12.74 14.45 -14.28
CA GLN A 75 -13.41 13.66 -15.30
C GLN A 75 -14.40 12.63 -14.72
N GLY A 76 -14.51 12.51 -13.39
CA GLY A 76 -15.33 11.50 -12.73
C GLY A 76 -14.90 10.06 -13.04
N ARG A 77 -13.61 9.82 -13.28
CA ARG A 77 -13.06 8.49 -13.63
C ARG A 77 -12.15 7.95 -12.54
N THR A 78 -11.83 6.65 -12.64
CA THR A 78 -10.88 6.03 -11.70
C THR A 78 -9.43 6.38 -12.07
N MET A 79 -8.54 6.23 -11.09
CA MET A 79 -7.10 6.41 -11.30
C MET A 79 -6.55 5.40 -12.33
N GLU A 80 -7.06 4.17 -12.25
CA GLU A 80 -6.74 3.07 -13.14
C GLU A 80 -7.13 3.39 -14.59
N ASP A 81 -8.28 4.03 -14.82
CA ASP A 81 -8.71 4.43 -16.17
C ASP A 81 -7.82 5.52 -16.78
N MET A 82 -7.38 6.49 -15.97
CA MET A 82 -6.44 7.53 -16.43
C MET A 82 -5.09 6.93 -16.80
N LEU A 83 -4.64 5.95 -16.02
CA LEU A 83 -3.41 5.22 -16.33
C LEU A 83 -3.57 4.39 -17.61
N ALA A 84 -4.70 3.68 -17.77
CA ALA A 84 -4.99 2.89 -18.96
C ALA A 84 -5.04 3.77 -20.23
N GLU A 85 -5.70 4.93 -20.16
CA GLU A 85 -5.73 5.89 -21.26
C GLU A 85 -4.33 6.40 -21.61
N GLY A 86 -3.52 6.76 -20.60
CA GLY A 86 -2.15 7.20 -20.81
C GLY A 86 -1.27 6.12 -21.47
N LEU A 87 -1.41 4.86 -21.04
CA LEU A 87 -0.70 3.72 -21.63
C LEU A 87 -1.14 3.45 -23.07
N ASN A 88 -2.44 3.49 -23.34
CA ASN A 88 -2.96 3.30 -24.70
C ASN A 88 -2.52 4.41 -25.65
N ARG A 89 -2.56 5.68 -25.20
CA ARG A 89 -2.00 6.80 -25.97
C ARG A 89 -0.51 6.62 -26.27
N LEU A 90 0.25 6.12 -25.31
CA LEU A 90 1.65 5.77 -25.52
C LEU A 90 1.80 4.66 -26.56
N PHE A 91 1.04 3.58 -26.47
CA PHE A 91 1.06 2.48 -27.45
C PHE A 91 0.71 2.96 -28.86
N ALA A 92 -0.34 3.75 -29.00
CA ALA A 92 -0.74 4.34 -30.28
C ALA A 92 0.38 5.19 -30.90
N ALA A 93 1.09 5.99 -30.09
CA ALA A 93 2.23 6.80 -30.55
C ALA A 93 3.40 5.95 -31.09
N TYR A 94 3.51 4.69 -30.67
CA TYR A 94 4.50 3.73 -31.16
C TYR A 94 3.93 2.69 -32.14
N ASN A 95 2.74 2.95 -32.71
CA ASN A 95 2.03 2.05 -33.61
C ASN A 95 1.82 0.65 -33.01
N LYS A 96 1.56 0.59 -31.70
CA LYS A 96 1.23 -0.62 -30.95
C LYS A 96 -0.28 -0.66 -30.64
N PRO A 97 -0.86 -1.86 -30.49
CA PRO A 97 -2.27 -1.98 -30.13
C PRO A 97 -2.54 -1.41 -28.74
N GLU A 98 -3.71 -0.79 -28.59
CA GLU A 98 -4.24 -0.25 -27.32
C GLU A 98 -4.81 -1.39 -26.46
N ILE A 99 -3.95 -2.03 -25.66
CA ILE A 99 -4.30 -3.24 -24.90
C ILE A 99 -4.64 -2.98 -23.42
N ALA A 100 -4.50 -1.74 -22.93
CA ALA A 100 -4.82 -1.45 -21.54
C ALA A 100 -6.35 -1.38 -21.35
N PRO A 101 -6.92 -2.11 -20.38
CA PRO A 101 -8.34 -2.09 -20.12
C PRO A 101 -8.72 -0.75 -19.49
N ALA A 102 -9.50 0.06 -20.20
CA ALA A 102 -10.18 1.22 -19.64
C ALA A 102 -11.61 0.80 -19.28
N SER A 103 -12.11 1.14 -18.09
CA SER A 103 -13.48 0.86 -17.64
C SER A 103 -14.52 1.72 -18.37
N ARG A 104 -14.28 2.06 -19.65
CA ARG A 104 -15.24 2.75 -20.51
C ARG A 104 -16.52 1.92 -20.46
N GLY A 105 -17.50 2.42 -19.72
CA GLY A 105 -18.67 1.67 -19.32
C GLY A 105 -19.29 0.97 -20.52
N ASP A 106 -19.31 -0.36 -20.45
CA ASP A 106 -20.39 -1.12 -21.06
C ASP A 106 -21.68 -0.61 -20.41
N ALA A 107 -22.35 0.30 -21.12
CA ALA A 107 -23.70 0.79 -20.87
C ALA A 107 -24.50 0.60 -22.16
#